data_AF-A0A920JB29-F1
#
_entry.id   AF-A0A920JB29-F1
#
_cell.length_a   1.000
_cell.length_b   1.000
_cell.length_c   1.000
_cell.angle_alpha   90.00
_cell.angle_beta   90.00
_cell.angle_gamma   90.00
#
_symmetry.space_group_name_H-M   'P 1'
#
loop_
_entity.id
_entity.type
_entity.pdbx_description
1 polymer ?
#
loop_
_entity_poly.entity_id
_entity_poly.type
_entity_poly.pdbx_seq_one_letter_code
_entity_poly.pdbx_strand_id
1 'polypeptide(L)'
;MLAFFLPLFLLFLMIGLPVFFGLLAAPGLLLWLNDQQRDLALLYRNVYNGMDSFPLMAIPFFMLAGVLMNRGGITTRLVEFSQAMMGHFRGGLAHVNILSSMLFAGLSGSAVADTSALGSMLIPAMEKNGYSRKFSAAITAASSVIGPIIPPSGIMIIYSYVMGESVAALFLAGIIPGILVGVGLMMMTWFMAQRYDFPAATARASWGARGQASLKAFFPLMTPVIILGGILGGIFTPTEASAVAAFYALMVSLFILKSMTTRDLPKVLMEAAMTSSVVLLLVGAAMAFKTVVSLSHAPEILAAWILSLSENPLILLFLINLLLFVVGMFP
;
A
#
# COMPACT_ATOMS: atom_id res chain seq x y z
N MET A 1 -30.48 -2.54 -17.82
CA MET A 1 -29.89 -1.21 -18.15
C MET A 1 -28.85 -0.76 -17.15
N LEU A 2 -29.00 -1.01 -15.84
CA LEU A 2 -28.00 -0.63 -14.84
C LEU A 2 -26.59 -1.19 -15.13
N ALA A 3 -26.43 -2.37 -15.73
CA ALA A 3 -25.11 -2.89 -16.11
C ALA A 3 -24.26 -1.97 -17.01
N PHE A 4 -24.85 -0.97 -17.70
CA PHE A 4 -24.13 0.02 -18.49
C PHE A 4 -23.30 1.01 -17.65
N PHE A 5 -23.42 1.04 -16.31
CA PHE A 5 -22.60 1.94 -15.49
C PHE A 5 -21.13 1.54 -15.55
N LEU A 6 -20.80 0.26 -15.75
CA LEU A 6 -19.43 -0.24 -15.86
C LEU A 6 -18.74 0.34 -17.11
N PRO A 7 -19.30 0.19 -18.33
CA PRO A 7 -18.77 0.87 -19.51
C PRO A 7 -18.70 2.39 -19.37
N LEU A 8 -19.72 3.02 -18.77
CA LEU A 8 -19.75 4.48 -18.56
C LEU A 8 -18.67 4.94 -17.57
N PHE A 9 -18.44 4.18 -16.51
CA PHE A 9 -17.36 4.41 -15.55
C PHE A 9 -15.99 4.30 -16.23
N LEU A 10 -15.77 3.25 -17.02
CA LEU A 10 -14.53 3.08 -17.79
C LEU A 10 -14.32 4.26 -18.77
N LEU A 11 -15.39 4.72 -19.45
CA LEU A 11 -15.31 5.90 -20.31
C LEU A 11 -14.88 7.16 -19.53
N PHE A 12 -15.41 7.35 -18.31
CA PHE A 12 -15.02 8.47 -17.45
C PHE A 12 -13.55 8.40 -17.04
N LEU A 13 -13.02 7.22 -16.73
CA LEU A 13 -11.59 7.07 -16.47
C LEU A 13 -10.76 7.39 -17.72
N MET A 14 -11.19 6.95 -18.90
CA MET A 14 -10.47 7.20 -20.17
C MET A 14 -10.40 8.69 -20.54
N ILE A 15 -11.41 9.50 -20.19
CA ILE A 15 -11.38 10.96 -20.40
C ILE A 15 -10.63 11.71 -19.29
N GLY A 16 -10.02 11.00 -18.34
CA GLY A 16 -9.22 11.57 -17.26
C GLY A 16 -10.04 12.11 -16.09
N LEU A 17 -11.31 11.68 -15.93
CA LEU A 17 -12.10 12.04 -14.76
C LEU A 17 -11.52 11.33 -13.52
N PRO A 18 -11.23 12.06 -12.41
CA PRO A 18 -10.72 11.41 -11.20
C PRO A 18 -11.67 10.31 -10.72
N VAL A 19 -11.09 9.19 -10.26
CA VAL A 19 -11.82 7.96 -9.89
C VAL A 19 -13.00 8.22 -8.97
N PHE A 20 -12.84 9.09 -7.97
CA PHE A 20 -13.91 9.49 -7.06
C PHE A 20 -15.15 10.00 -7.80
N PHE A 21 -14.98 10.92 -8.76
CA PHE A 21 -16.09 11.45 -9.54
C PHE A 21 -16.66 10.40 -10.49
N GLY A 22 -15.82 9.55 -11.08
CA GLY A 22 -16.28 8.45 -11.93
C GLY A 22 -17.20 7.47 -11.19
N LEU A 23 -16.82 7.09 -9.96
CA LEU A 23 -17.58 6.19 -9.09
C LEU A 23 -18.96 6.73 -8.70
N LEU A 24 -19.16 8.05 -8.71
CA LEU A 24 -20.45 8.68 -8.40
C LEU A 24 -21.25 9.04 -9.65
N ALA A 25 -20.59 9.61 -10.66
CA ALA A 25 -21.23 10.09 -11.87
C ALA A 25 -21.82 8.94 -12.69
N ALA A 26 -21.10 7.81 -12.82
CA ALA A 26 -21.57 6.69 -13.63
C ALA A 26 -22.87 6.06 -13.08
N PRO A 27 -22.95 5.65 -11.80
CA PRO A 27 -24.21 5.16 -11.24
C PRO A 27 -25.27 6.27 -11.13
N GLY A 28 -24.88 7.51 -10.81
CA GLY A 28 -25.82 8.63 -10.72
C GLY A 28 -26.53 8.94 -12.03
N LEU A 29 -25.79 8.99 -13.14
CA LEU A 29 -26.36 9.19 -14.47
C LEU A 29 -27.27 8.03 -14.88
N LEU A 30 -26.91 6.78 -14.57
CA LEU A 30 -27.78 5.65 -14.88
C LEU A 30 -29.05 5.61 -14.06
N LEU A 31 -29.00 5.95 -12.76
CA LEU A 31 -30.22 6.06 -11.96
C LEU A 31 -31.12 7.17 -12.51
N TRP A 32 -30.54 8.28 -12.99
CA TRP A 32 -31.29 9.35 -13.62
C TRP A 32 -31.94 8.93 -14.95
N LEU A 33 -31.19 8.24 -15.83
CA LEU A 33 -31.69 7.77 -17.12
C LEU A 33 -32.75 6.65 -17.02
N ASN A 34 -32.80 5.92 -15.90
CA ASN A 34 -33.80 4.87 -15.66
C ASN A 34 -35.01 5.36 -14.84
N ASP A 35 -35.20 6.67 -14.70
CA ASP A 35 -36.25 7.29 -13.88
C ASP A 35 -36.23 6.90 -12.39
N GLN A 36 -35.08 6.42 -11.89
CA GLN A 36 -34.84 6.02 -10.50
C GLN A 36 -34.27 7.18 -9.66
N GLN A 37 -34.74 8.40 -9.90
CA GLN A 37 -34.21 9.61 -9.28
C GLN A 37 -34.32 9.61 -7.74
N ARG A 38 -35.30 8.87 -7.19
CA ARG A 38 -35.45 8.66 -5.74
C ARG A 38 -34.24 7.96 -5.11
N ASP A 39 -33.55 7.12 -5.88
CA ASP A 39 -32.39 6.37 -5.44
C ASP A 39 -31.09 7.21 -5.50
N LEU A 40 -31.10 8.41 -6.09
CA LEU A 40 -29.98 9.34 -6.01
C LEU A 40 -29.70 9.79 -4.57
N ALA A 41 -30.74 9.92 -3.75
CA ALA A 41 -30.59 10.20 -2.32
C ALA A 41 -29.88 9.05 -1.60
N LEU A 42 -30.06 7.80 -2.07
CA LEU A 42 -29.34 6.64 -1.54
C LEU A 42 -27.84 6.72 -1.85
N LEU A 43 -27.45 7.19 -3.05
CA LEU A 43 -26.03 7.39 -3.39
C LEU A 43 -25.36 8.35 -2.40
N TYR A 44 -25.92 9.54 -2.18
CA TYR A 44 -25.39 10.52 -1.23
C TYR A 44 -25.28 9.93 0.19
N ARG A 45 -26.35 9.29 0.67
CA ARG A 45 -26.37 8.67 2.00
C ARG A 45 -25.29 7.59 2.12
N ASN A 46 -25.10 6.79 1.08
CA ASN A 46 -24.11 5.71 1.07
C ASN A 46 -22.67 6.25 1.03
N VAL A 47 -22.42 7.41 0.41
CA VAL A 47 -21.11 8.07 0.52
C VAL A 47 -20.80 8.41 1.97
N TYR A 48 -21.74 9.08 2.65
CA TYR A 48 -21.56 9.47 4.04
C TYR A 48 -21.40 8.25 4.96
N ASN A 49 -22.31 7.29 4.88
CA ASN A 49 -22.27 6.07 5.70
C ASN A 49 -21.05 5.20 5.39
N GLY A 50 -20.56 5.23 4.14
CA GLY A 50 -19.36 4.53 3.74
C GLY A 50 -18.08 5.14 4.34
N MET A 51 -18.10 6.42 4.70
CA MET A 51 -17.00 7.10 5.38
C MET A 51 -17.13 7.03 6.91
N ASP A 52 -18.35 7.09 7.43
CA ASP A 52 -18.66 7.08 8.86
C ASP A 52 -18.68 5.65 9.42
N SER A 53 -17.49 5.05 9.52
CA SER A 53 -17.35 3.70 10.05
C SER A 53 -16.14 3.53 10.95
N PHE A 54 -16.34 2.89 12.10
CA PHE A 54 -15.29 2.68 13.11
C PHE A 54 -14.03 1.96 12.58
N PRO A 55 -14.14 0.88 11.76
CA PRO A 55 -12.96 0.23 11.19
C PRO A 55 -12.14 1.14 10.26
N LEU A 56 -12.77 2.12 9.61
CA LEU A 56 -12.09 3.04 8.70
C LEU A 56 -11.29 4.12 9.44
N MET A 57 -11.51 4.34 10.74
CA MET A 57 -10.63 5.19 11.54
C MET A 57 -9.19 4.66 11.60
N ALA A 58 -8.98 3.36 11.32
CA ALA A 58 -7.64 2.81 11.16
C ALA A 58 -6.86 3.50 10.03
N ILE A 59 -7.53 3.95 8.97
CA ILE A 59 -6.88 4.60 7.81
C ILE A 59 -6.19 5.91 8.25
N PRO A 60 -6.88 6.90 8.85
CA PRO A 60 -6.21 8.09 9.38
C PRO A 60 -5.03 7.83 10.31
N PHE A 61 -5.15 6.86 11.21
CA PHE A 61 -4.08 6.54 12.15
C PHE A 61 -2.89 5.86 11.47
N PHE A 62 -3.11 4.94 10.53
CA PHE A 62 -2.02 4.35 9.74
C PHE A 62 -1.34 5.40 8.85
N MET A 63 -2.11 6.29 8.21
CA MET A 63 -1.53 7.41 7.44
C MET A 63 -0.71 8.34 8.34
N LEU A 64 -1.22 8.67 9.53
CA LEU A 64 -0.48 9.45 10.51
C LEU A 64 0.81 8.75 10.96
N ALA A 65 0.75 7.45 11.25
CA ALA A 65 1.91 6.65 11.60
C ALA A 65 2.97 6.67 10.48
N GLY A 66 2.56 6.47 9.23
CA GLY A 66 3.43 6.52 8.06
C GLY A 66 4.12 7.88 7.87
N VAL A 67 3.37 8.99 8.00
CA VAL A 67 3.93 10.35 7.90
C VAL A 67 4.91 10.61 9.06
N LEU A 68 4.57 10.22 10.28
CA LEU A 68 5.45 10.32 11.45
C LEU A 68 6.73 9.53 11.26
N MET A 69 6.66 8.32 10.71
CA MET A 69 7.84 7.49 10.46
C MET A 69 8.76 8.09 9.41
N ASN A 70 8.16 8.58 8.32
CA ASN A 70 8.92 9.18 7.22
C ASN A 70 9.65 10.44 7.70
N ARG A 71 8.92 11.40 8.29
CA ARG A 71 9.51 12.64 8.83
C ARG A 71 10.39 12.39 10.06
N GLY A 72 10.08 11.34 10.82
CA GLY A 72 10.81 10.90 12.00
C GLY A 72 12.15 10.24 11.72
N GLY A 73 12.54 10.10 10.45
CA GLY A 73 13.82 9.49 10.07
C GLY A 73 13.87 7.98 10.34
N ILE A 74 12.74 7.34 10.63
CA ILE A 74 12.62 5.88 10.79
C ILE A 74 13.00 5.20 9.47
N THR A 75 12.52 5.73 8.33
CA THR A 75 12.88 5.25 6.98
C THR A 75 14.39 5.22 6.78
N THR A 76 15.09 6.29 7.14
CA THR A 76 16.55 6.39 7.01
C THR A 76 17.25 5.31 7.83
N ARG A 77 16.78 5.04 9.05
CA ARG A 77 17.35 3.97 9.91
C ARG A 77 17.12 2.58 9.35
N LEU A 78 15.95 2.31 8.76
CA LEU A 78 15.67 1.03 8.11
C LEU A 78 16.55 0.82 6.88
N VAL A 79 16.84 1.89 6.13
CA VAL A 79 17.75 1.84 4.99
C VAL A 79 19.19 1.65 5.45
N GLU A 80 19.66 2.35 6.49
CA GLU A 80 20.99 2.13 7.10
C GLU A 80 21.15 0.68 7.58
N PHE A 81 20.11 0.12 8.22
CA PHE A 81 20.08 -1.28 8.62
C PHE A 81 20.18 -2.23 7.41
N SER A 82 19.37 -1.99 6.38
CA SER A 82 19.38 -2.77 5.16
C SER A 82 20.75 -2.72 4.48
N GLN A 83 21.41 -1.55 4.47
CA GLN A 83 22.78 -1.38 3.97
C GLN A 83 23.80 -2.18 4.78
N ALA A 84 23.72 -2.17 6.12
CA ALA A 84 24.62 -2.93 6.97
C ALA A 84 24.48 -4.46 6.78
N MET A 85 23.26 -4.93 6.47
CA MET A 85 22.97 -6.33 6.24
C MET A 85 23.36 -6.77 4.82
N MET A 86 22.96 -6.02 3.80
CA MET A 86 22.97 -6.46 2.40
C MET A 86 23.94 -5.69 1.48
N GLY A 87 24.48 -4.55 1.92
CA GLY A 87 25.30 -3.67 1.06
C GLY A 87 26.59 -4.29 0.52
N HIS A 88 27.07 -5.34 1.18
CA HIS A 88 28.31 -6.03 0.82
C HIS A 88 28.16 -7.08 -0.29
N PHE A 89 26.93 -7.41 -0.69
CA PHE A 89 26.71 -8.30 -1.81
C PHE A 89 26.96 -7.57 -3.14
N ARG A 90 27.30 -8.30 -4.20
CA ARG A 90 27.27 -7.74 -5.57
C ARG A 90 25.82 -7.35 -5.88
N GLY A 91 25.61 -6.17 -6.45
CA GLY A 91 24.25 -5.62 -6.54
C GLY A 91 23.73 -5.06 -5.21
N GLY A 92 24.60 -4.81 -4.23
CA GLY A 92 24.24 -4.54 -2.84
C GLY A 92 23.16 -3.47 -2.66
N LEU A 93 23.24 -2.34 -3.36
CA LEU A 93 22.21 -1.29 -3.25
C LEU A 93 20.85 -1.70 -3.82
N ALA A 94 20.81 -2.60 -4.81
CA ALA A 94 19.54 -3.15 -5.30
C ALA A 94 18.88 -4.03 -4.23
N HIS A 95 19.67 -4.88 -3.55
CA HIS A 95 19.18 -5.67 -2.42
C HIS A 95 18.75 -4.80 -1.23
N VAL A 96 19.49 -3.73 -0.95
CA VAL A 96 19.12 -2.73 0.05
C VAL A 96 17.79 -2.10 -0.30
N ASN A 97 17.56 -1.77 -1.57
CA ASN A 97 16.29 -1.21 -2.02
C ASN A 97 15.14 -2.16 -1.74
N ILE A 98 15.26 -3.41 -2.18
CA ILE A 98 14.21 -4.42 -1.95
C ILE A 98 13.96 -4.66 -0.46
N LEU A 99 15.01 -4.87 0.34
CA LEU A 99 14.87 -5.11 1.77
C LEU A 99 14.27 -3.89 2.49
N SER A 100 14.70 -2.68 2.12
CA SER A 100 14.13 -1.45 2.67
C SER A 100 12.67 -1.30 2.30
N SER A 101 12.27 -1.62 1.06
CA SER A 101 10.87 -1.66 0.65
C SER A 101 10.08 -2.68 1.44
N MET A 102 10.60 -3.89 1.69
CA MET A 102 9.90 -4.89 2.50
C MET A 102 9.69 -4.44 3.95
N LEU A 103 10.70 -3.82 4.55
CA LEU A 103 10.62 -3.32 5.94
C LEU A 103 9.73 -2.06 6.05
N PHE A 104 9.70 -1.24 5.00
CA PHE A 104 8.91 -0.02 4.93
C PHE A 104 7.48 -0.24 4.44
N ALA A 105 7.20 -1.37 3.78
CA ALA A 105 5.90 -1.71 3.22
C ALA A 105 4.80 -1.68 4.27
N GLY A 106 5.04 -2.34 5.41
CA GLY A 106 4.15 -2.32 6.56
C GLY A 106 4.11 -0.97 7.30
N LEU A 107 4.72 0.10 6.79
CA LEU A 107 4.69 1.43 7.40
C LEU A 107 3.93 2.43 6.54
N SER A 108 4.03 2.31 5.21
CA SER A 108 3.38 3.24 4.27
C SER A 108 2.13 2.64 3.62
N GLY A 109 2.09 1.32 3.39
CA GLY A 109 0.99 0.64 2.70
C GLY A 109 0.69 1.16 1.28
N SER A 110 1.58 1.97 0.69
CA SER A 110 1.38 2.67 -0.58
C SER A 110 2.62 2.62 -1.45
N ALA A 111 2.51 2.03 -2.64
CA ALA A 111 3.61 1.91 -3.58
C ALA A 111 4.13 3.29 -4.04
N VAL A 112 3.25 4.28 -4.18
CA VAL A 112 3.62 5.64 -4.59
C VAL A 112 4.41 6.35 -3.48
N ALA A 113 3.95 6.20 -2.23
CA ALA A 113 4.65 6.78 -1.09
C ALA A 113 6.02 6.12 -0.87
N ASP A 114 6.09 4.79 -0.98
CA ASP A 114 7.34 4.02 -0.92
C ASP A 114 8.33 4.45 -2.00
N THR A 115 7.85 4.59 -3.24
CA THR A 115 8.70 4.98 -4.38
C THR A 115 9.26 6.38 -4.17
N SER A 116 8.45 7.32 -3.68
CA SER A 116 8.89 8.69 -3.39
C SER A 116 9.90 8.74 -2.25
N ALA A 117 9.61 8.06 -1.13
CA ALA A 117 10.43 8.08 0.08
C ALA A 117 11.77 7.37 -0.14
N LEU A 118 11.74 6.12 -0.61
CA LEU A 118 12.96 5.32 -0.83
C LEU A 118 13.70 5.78 -2.08
N GLY A 119 12.98 6.13 -3.16
CA GLY A 119 13.59 6.54 -4.42
C GLY A 119 14.39 7.84 -4.31
N SER A 120 13.91 8.82 -3.54
CA SER A 120 14.64 10.09 -3.33
C SER A 120 16.01 9.90 -2.67
N MET A 121 16.19 8.83 -1.88
CA MET A 121 17.45 8.51 -1.23
C MET A 121 18.28 7.47 -2.01
N LEU A 122 17.64 6.40 -2.49
CA LEU A 122 18.34 5.26 -3.08
C LEU A 122 18.71 5.47 -4.54
N ILE A 123 17.88 6.14 -5.35
CA ILE A 123 18.21 6.35 -6.78
C ILE A 123 19.50 7.16 -6.92
N PRO A 124 19.68 8.32 -6.24
CA PRO A 124 20.93 9.06 -6.30
C PRO A 124 22.13 8.28 -5.73
N ALA A 125 21.92 7.48 -4.68
CA ALA A 125 22.98 6.64 -4.10
C ALA A 125 23.43 5.53 -5.06
N MET A 126 22.48 4.91 -5.76
CA MET A 126 22.75 3.90 -6.78
C MET A 126 23.49 4.50 -7.98
N GLU A 127 23.08 5.66 -8.48
CA GLU A 127 23.79 6.34 -9.59
C GLU A 127 25.25 6.66 -9.22
N LYS A 128 25.50 7.17 -8.02
CA LYS A 128 26.86 7.42 -7.51
C LYS A 128 27.71 6.15 -7.40
N ASN A 129 27.07 4.99 -7.25
CA ASN A 129 27.72 3.67 -7.21
C ASN A 129 27.74 2.99 -8.59
N GLY A 130 27.53 3.72 -9.68
CA GLY A 130 27.68 3.18 -11.04
C GLY A 130 26.47 2.42 -11.60
N TYR A 131 25.32 2.44 -10.92
CA TYR A 131 24.08 1.88 -11.48
C TYR A 131 23.49 2.87 -12.49
N SER A 132 22.92 2.36 -13.58
CA SER A 132 22.18 3.23 -14.50
C SER A 132 20.92 3.79 -13.84
N ARG A 133 20.61 5.06 -14.08
CA ARG A 133 19.37 5.70 -13.60
C ARG A 133 18.12 4.92 -13.96
N LYS A 134 18.08 4.31 -15.16
CA LYS A 134 16.98 3.45 -15.62
C LYS A 134 16.79 2.24 -14.73
N PHE A 135 17.88 1.54 -14.40
CA PHE A 135 17.83 0.39 -13.51
C PHE A 135 17.42 0.79 -12.09
N SER A 136 18.01 1.87 -11.56
CA SER A 136 17.69 2.39 -10.22
C SER A 136 16.21 2.75 -10.09
N ALA A 137 15.64 3.42 -11.10
CA ALA A 137 14.21 3.72 -11.14
C ALA A 137 13.34 2.45 -11.25
N ALA A 138 13.73 1.52 -12.13
CA ALA A 138 12.99 0.27 -12.34
C ALA A 138 12.93 -0.61 -11.09
N ILE A 139 14.07 -0.81 -10.40
CA ILE A 139 14.09 -1.64 -9.19
C ILE A 139 13.33 -0.99 -8.04
N THR A 140 13.43 0.34 -7.89
CA THR A 140 12.67 1.08 -6.87
C THR A 140 11.17 0.94 -7.12
N ALA A 141 10.72 1.17 -8.36
CA ALA A 141 9.32 1.03 -8.71
C ALA A 141 8.83 -0.41 -8.49
N ALA A 142 9.61 -1.42 -8.89
CA ALA A 142 9.25 -2.82 -8.73
C ALA A 142 9.19 -3.25 -7.25
N SER A 143 10.16 -2.85 -6.42
CA SER A 143 10.19 -3.21 -5.00
C SER A 143 9.14 -2.47 -4.18
N SER A 144 8.77 -1.24 -4.56
CA SER A 144 7.72 -0.47 -3.89
C SER A 144 6.32 -1.08 -4.07
N VAL A 145 6.08 -1.94 -5.07
CA VAL A 145 4.82 -2.70 -5.20
C VAL A 145 4.63 -3.71 -4.06
N ILE A 146 5.69 -4.04 -3.31
CA ILE A 146 5.59 -4.83 -2.07
C ILE A 146 4.82 -4.05 -0.99
N GLY A 147 4.85 -2.71 -1.02
CA GLY A 147 4.18 -1.81 -0.07
C GLY A 147 2.74 -2.21 0.24
N PRO A 148 1.86 -2.25 -0.78
CA PRO A 148 0.49 -2.71 -0.63
C PRO A 148 0.29 -4.16 -0.18
N ILE A 149 1.30 -5.03 -0.31
CA ILE A 149 1.20 -6.48 -0.10
C ILE A 149 1.61 -6.87 1.32
N ILE A 150 2.76 -6.39 1.81
CA ILE A 150 3.23 -6.71 3.16
C ILE A 150 2.47 -5.84 4.16
N PRO A 151 1.79 -6.43 5.15
CA PRO A 151 0.97 -5.65 6.05
C PRO A 151 1.77 -4.93 7.14
N PRO A 152 1.16 -3.91 7.79
CA PRO A 152 -0.18 -3.36 7.53
C PRO A 152 -0.31 -2.64 6.18
N SER A 153 -1.46 -2.83 5.53
CA SER A 153 -1.76 -2.24 4.21
C SER A 153 -3.11 -1.53 4.25
N GLY A 154 -3.12 -0.24 3.89
CA GLY A 154 -4.36 0.53 3.79
C GLY A 154 -5.32 -0.02 2.75
N ILE A 155 -4.79 -0.56 1.64
CA ILE A 155 -5.59 -1.19 0.59
C ILE A 155 -6.32 -2.43 1.11
N MET A 156 -5.66 -3.25 1.95
CA MET A 156 -6.29 -4.40 2.57
C MET A 156 -7.43 -4.00 3.52
N ILE A 157 -7.29 -2.90 4.25
CA ILE A 157 -8.36 -2.39 5.14
C ILE A 157 -9.57 -1.94 4.33
N ILE A 158 -9.34 -1.23 3.22
CA ILE A 158 -10.42 -0.81 2.31
C ILE A 158 -11.12 -2.03 1.73
N TYR A 159 -10.34 -3.00 1.22
CA TYR A 159 -10.88 -4.23 0.68
C TYR A 159 -11.69 -5.00 1.72
N SER A 160 -11.16 -5.15 2.93
CA SER A 160 -11.85 -5.85 4.03
C SER A 160 -13.17 -5.18 4.36
N TYR A 161 -13.20 -3.84 4.41
CA TYR A 161 -14.41 -3.09 4.70
C TYR A 161 -15.45 -3.24 3.59
N VAL A 162 -15.03 -3.10 2.33
CA VAL A 162 -15.93 -3.21 1.17
C VAL A 162 -16.46 -4.63 1.02
N MET A 163 -15.64 -5.65 1.26
CA MET A 163 -16.04 -7.06 1.12
C MET A 163 -16.65 -7.67 2.38
N GLY A 164 -16.53 -7.01 3.54
CA GLY A 164 -16.96 -7.57 4.82
C GLY A 164 -16.02 -8.66 5.36
N GLU A 165 -14.75 -8.65 4.94
CA GLU A 165 -13.73 -9.61 5.33
C GLU A 165 -12.92 -9.16 6.55
N SER A 166 -12.22 -10.09 7.19
CA SER A 166 -11.35 -9.79 8.34
C SER A 166 -10.03 -9.14 7.91
N VAL A 167 -9.73 -7.96 8.47
CA VAL A 167 -8.43 -7.29 8.30
C VAL A 167 -7.28 -8.19 8.75
N ALA A 168 -7.43 -8.88 9.89
CA ALA A 168 -6.39 -9.74 10.44
C ALA A 168 -6.07 -10.92 9.50
N ALA A 169 -7.11 -11.51 8.90
CA ALA A 169 -6.95 -12.60 7.94
C ALA A 169 -6.24 -12.13 6.67
N LEU A 170 -6.62 -10.97 6.12
CA LEU A 170 -5.95 -10.39 4.95
C LEU A 170 -4.50 -10.02 5.24
N PHE A 171 -4.22 -9.49 6.44
CA PHE A 171 -2.85 -9.21 6.85
C PHE A 171 -2.03 -10.50 6.89
N LEU A 172 -2.53 -11.56 7.53
CA LEU A 172 -1.84 -12.84 7.56
C LEU A 172 -1.63 -13.41 6.14
N ALA A 173 -2.64 -13.28 5.28
CA ALA A 173 -2.59 -13.73 3.89
C ALA A 173 -1.55 -12.95 3.05
N GLY A 174 -1.27 -11.69 3.38
CA GLY A 174 -0.30 -10.84 2.67
C GLY A 174 1.17 -11.13 2.96
N ILE A 175 1.49 -11.69 4.14
CA ILE A 175 2.88 -11.89 4.58
C ILE A 175 3.65 -12.82 3.63
N ILE A 176 3.09 -14.00 3.34
CA ILE A 176 3.76 -15.00 2.51
C ILE A 176 3.97 -14.49 1.07
N PRO A 177 2.93 -14.00 0.36
CA PRO A 177 3.10 -13.43 -0.98
C PRO A 177 4.10 -12.26 -1.01
N GLY A 178 4.05 -11.37 -0.02
CA GLY A 178 4.96 -10.23 0.04
C GLY A 178 6.43 -10.64 0.21
N ILE A 179 6.71 -11.63 1.06
CA ILE A 179 8.05 -12.21 1.20
C ILE A 179 8.48 -12.90 -0.10
N LEU A 180 7.60 -13.66 -0.74
CA LEU A 180 7.91 -14.34 -2.01
C LEU A 180 8.25 -13.35 -3.12
N VAL A 181 7.51 -12.24 -3.24
CA VAL A 181 7.83 -11.16 -4.20
C VAL A 181 9.17 -10.53 -3.87
N GLY A 182 9.43 -10.21 -2.60
CA GLY A 182 10.70 -9.65 -2.15
C GLY A 182 11.90 -10.56 -2.45
N VAL A 183 11.81 -11.84 -2.08
CA VAL A 183 12.85 -12.83 -2.35
C VAL A 183 13.01 -13.07 -3.85
N GLY A 184 11.90 -13.10 -4.61
CA GLY A 184 11.90 -13.19 -6.07
C GLY A 184 12.68 -12.04 -6.73
N LEU A 185 12.42 -10.80 -6.30
CA LEU A 185 13.16 -9.63 -6.75
C LEU A 185 14.63 -9.71 -6.35
N MET A 186 14.96 -10.18 -5.13
CA MET A 186 16.34 -10.34 -4.69
C MET A 186 17.09 -11.36 -5.57
N MET A 187 16.48 -12.51 -5.87
CA MET A 187 17.06 -13.51 -6.77
C MET A 187 17.28 -12.93 -8.17
N MET A 188 16.29 -12.22 -8.70
CA MET A 188 16.40 -11.55 -10.00
C MET A 188 17.54 -10.53 -10.03
N THR A 189 17.65 -9.67 -9.00
CA THR A 189 18.75 -8.69 -8.90
C THR A 189 20.11 -9.36 -8.77
N TRP A 190 20.19 -10.51 -8.12
CA TRP A 190 21.44 -11.27 -8.01
C TRP A 190 21.90 -11.81 -9.38
N PHE A 191 20.99 -12.35 -10.19
CA PHE A 191 21.29 -12.75 -11.57
C PHE A 191 21.69 -11.56 -12.45
N MET A 192 20.97 -10.44 -12.34
CA MET A 192 21.31 -9.22 -13.09
C MET A 192 22.65 -8.63 -12.65
N ALA A 193 22.99 -8.66 -11.36
CA ALA A 193 24.26 -8.15 -10.86
C ALA A 193 25.46 -8.89 -11.44
N GLN A 194 25.33 -10.18 -11.74
CA GLN A 194 26.36 -10.95 -12.44
C GLN A 194 26.43 -10.59 -13.93
N ARG A 195 25.28 -10.37 -14.58
CA ARG A 195 25.19 -10.07 -16.01
C ARG A 195 25.65 -8.64 -16.37
N TYR A 196 25.33 -7.66 -15.53
CA TYR A 196 25.65 -6.24 -15.74
C TYR A 196 26.88 -5.78 -14.95
N ASP A 197 27.59 -6.71 -14.32
CA ASP A 197 28.78 -6.49 -13.47
C ASP A 197 28.59 -5.34 -12.46
N PHE A 198 27.47 -5.37 -11.73
CA PHE A 198 27.19 -4.32 -10.75
C PHE A 198 28.20 -4.36 -9.61
N PRO A 199 28.74 -3.19 -9.20
CA PRO A 199 29.70 -3.14 -8.12
C PRO A 199 29.04 -3.54 -6.79
N ALA A 200 29.86 -4.10 -5.89
CA ALA A 200 29.50 -4.13 -4.48
C ALA A 200 29.51 -2.68 -3.97
N ALA A 201 28.41 -2.24 -3.37
CA ALA A 201 28.25 -0.84 -3.01
C ALA A 201 29.09 -0.43 -1.79
N THR A 202 29.39 -1.38 -0.91
CA THR A 202 30.24 -1.16 0.25
C THR A 202 31.11 -2.38 0.55
N ALA A 203 32.26 -2.15 1.17
CA ALA A 203 33.01 -3.23 1.82
C ALA A 203 32.14 -3.89 2.90
N ARG A 204 32.40 -5.17 3.19
CA ARG A 204 31.63 -5.92 4.18
C ARG A 204 31.62 -5.19 5.52
N ALA A 205 30.45 -4.74 5.95
CA ALA A 205 30.28 -4.04 7.21
C ALA A 205 30.82 -4.92 8.35
N SER A 206 31.64 -4.32 9.23
CA SER A 206 32.17 -5.01 10.40
C SER A 206 31.03 -5.46 11.32
N TRP A 207 31.26 -6.53 12.10
CA TRP A 207 30.28 -7.01 13.07
C TRP A 207 29.85 -5.91 14.07
N GLY A 208 30.75 -4.98 14.40
CA GLY A 208 30.44 -3.80 15.22
C GLY A 208 29.51 -2.80 14.51
N ALA A 209 29.75 -2.50 13.22
CA ALA A 209 28.87 -1.62 12.44
C ALA A 209 27.48 -2.23 12.23
N ARG A 210 27.40 -3.55 12.04
CA ARG A 210 26.15 -4.31 11.99
C ARG A 210 25.37 -4.21 13.30
N GLY A 211 26.04 -4.45 14.43
CA GLY A 211 25.42 -4.33 15.75
C GLY A 211 24.89 -2.91 16.00
N GLN A 212 25.65 -1.88 15.64
CA GLN A 212 25.22 -0.49 15.81
C GLN A 212 24.02 -0.13 14.92
N ALA A 213 23.99 -0.60 13.67
CA ALA A 213 22.86 -0.40 12.77
C ALA A 213 21.60 -1.13 13.27
N SER A 214 21.75 -2.36 13.74
CA SER A 214 20.64 -3.12 14.35
C SER A 214 20.09 -2.44 15.60
N LEU A 215 20.95 -1.89 16.47
CA LEU A 215 20.52 -1.13 17.65
C LEU A 215 19.76 0.14 17.26
N LYS A 216 20.21 0.86 16.22
CA LYS A 216 19.51 2.05 15.71
C LYS A 216 18.18 1.72 15.05
N ALA A 217 18.07 0.55 14.42
CA ALA A 217 16.86 0.08 13.77
C ALA A 217 15.91 -0.68 14.71
N PHE A 218 16.31 -0.97 15.95
CA PHE A 218 15.49 -1.69 16.92
C PHE A 218 14.11 -1.04 17.10
N PHE A 219 14.07 0.24 17.44
CA PHE A 219 12.80 0.96 17.61
C PHE A 219 11.97 1.05 16.32
N PRO A 220 12.54 1.41 15.15
CA PRO A 220 11.87 1.27 13.86
C PRO A 220 11.21 -0.09 13.63
N LEU A 221 11.97 -1.18 13.82
CA LEU A 221 11.52 -2.55 13.55
C LEU A 221 10.45 -3.05 14.54
N MET A 222 10.34 -2.45 15.72
CA MET A 222 9.28 -2.78 16.67
C MET A 222 7.90 -2.32 16.19
N THR A 223 7.80 -1.36 15.27
CA THR A 223 6.49 -0.88 14.82
C THR A 223 5.66 -1.96 14.12
N PRO A 224 6.14 -2.65 13.06
CA PRO A 224 5.37 -3.72 12.44
C PRO A 224 5.12 -4.88 13.42
N VAL A 225 6.01 -5.12 14.38
CA VAL A 225 5.82 -6.12 15.44
C VAL A 225 4.65 -5.73 16.37
N ILE A 226 4.55 -4.48 16.79
CA ILE A 226 3.44 -3.98 17.62
C ILE A 226 2.11 -4.11 16.87
N ILE A 227 2.10 -3.74 15.59
CA ILE A 227 0.89 -3.77 14.76
C ILE A 227 0.45 -5.22 14.50
N LEU A 228 1.33 -6.02 13.90
CA LEU A 228 1.00 -7.40 13.52
C LEU A 228 0.84 -8.28 14.76
N GLY A 229 1.73 -8.17 15.74
CA GLY A 229 1.65 -8.94 16.99
C GLY A 229 0.41 -8.59 17.80
N GLY A 230 0.02 -7.32 17.85
CA GLY A 230 -1.20 -6.88 18.52
C GLY A 230 -2.48 -7.36 17.84
N ILE A 231 -2.55 -7.24 16.50
CA ILE A 231 -3.73 -7.66 15.72
C ILE A 231 -3.85 -9.18 15.68
N LEU A 232 -2.78 -9.89 15.29
CA LEU A 232 -2.80 -11.35 15.15
C LEU A 232 -2.86 -12.05 16.52
N GLY A 233 -2.34 -11.42 17.56
CA GLY A 233 -2.47 -11.89 18.94
C GLY A 233 -3.84 -11.60 19.57
N GLY A 234 -4.74 -10.90 18.88
CA GLY A 234 -6.08 -10.56 19.38
C GLY A 234 -6.09 -9.53 20.51
N ILE A 235 -4.98 -8.83 20.75
CA ILE A 235 -4.85 -7.80 21.79
C ILE A 235 -5.50 -6.50 21.32
N PHE A 236 -5.33 -6.17 20.04
CA PHE A 236 -5.82 -4.95 19.44
C PHE A 236 -6.68 -5.25 18.21
N THR A 237 -7.74 -4.47 18.03
CA THR A 237 -8.38 -4.29 16.73
C THR A 237 -7.44 -3.52 15.77
N PRO A 238 -7.66 -3.58 14.45
CA PRO A 238 -6.87 -2.79 13.49
C PRO A 238 -6.84 -1.29 13.82
N THR A 239 -7.98 -0.74 14.26
CA THR A 239 -8.09 0.67 14.66
C THR A 239 -7.22 0.97 15.88
N GLU A 240 -7.30 0.16 16.93
CA GLU A 240 -6.46 0.35 18.13
C GLU A 240 -4.98 0.17 17.82
N ALA A 241 -4.61 -0.85 17.04
CA ALA A 241 -3.23 -1.11 16.64
C ALA A 241 -2.64 0.06 15.85
N SER A 242 -3.41 0.65 14.93
CA SER A 242 -3.00 1.83 14.17
C SER A 242 -2.80 3.07 15.05
N ALA A 243 -3.67 3.30 16.04
CA ALA A 243 -3.55 4.41 16.98
C ALA A 243 -2.31 4.24 17.88
N VAL A 244 -2.09 3.02 18.39
CA VAL A 244 -0.88 2.68 19.17
C VAL A 244 0.37 2.84 18.31
N ALA A 245 0.34 2.45 17.04
CA ALA A 245 1.47 2.63 16.12
C ALA A 245 1.77 4.10 15.84
N ALA A 246 0.75 4.93 15.61
CA ALA A 246 0.92 6.37 15.44
C ALA A 246 1.53 7.02 16.69
N PHE A 247 1.02 6.66 17.87
CA PHE A 247 1.57 7.13 19.15
C PHE A 247 3.02 6.66 19.35
N TYR A 248 3.30 5.39 19.07
CA TYR A 248 4.65 4.83 19.15
C TYR A 248 5.62 5.56 18.21
N ALA A 249 5.24 5.76 16.95
CA ALA A 249 6.05 6.49 15.97
C ALA A 249 6.32 7.94 16.41
N LEU A 250 5.32 8.60 17.01
CA LEU A 250 5.48 9.93 17.59
C LEU A 250 6.52 9.91 18.73
N MET A 251 6.43 8.97 19.66
CA MET A 251 7.36 8.86 20.79
C MET A 251 8.78 8.57 20.33
N VAL A 252 8.94 7.63 19.38
CA VAL A 252 10.26 7.30 18.80
C VAL A 252 10.86 8.52 18.12
N SER A 253 10.06 9.27 17.34
CA SER A 253 10.55 10.41 16.57
C SER A 253 10.94 11.61 17.45
N LEU A 254 10.14 11.91 18.48
CA LEU A 254 10.38 13.05 19.38
C LEU A 254 11.47 12.77 20.43
N PHE A 255 11.42 11.61 21.09
CA PHE A 255 12.21 11.37 22.30
C PHE A 255 13.44 10.49 22.06
N ILE A 256 13.34 9.51 21.16
CA ILE A 256 14.41 8.52 20.94
C ILE A 256 15.34 8.97 19.83
N LEU A 257 14.80 9.13 18.62
CA LEU A 257 15.54 9.59 17.44
C LEU A 257 15.80 11.10 17.48
N LYS A 258 14.95 11.86 18.19
CA LYS A 258 15.01 13.33 18.31
C LYS A 258 15.15 14.01 16.94
N SER A 259 14.52 13.42 15.92
CA SER A 259 14.53 13.87 14.53
C SER A 259 13.43 14.88 14.25
N MET A 260 12.44 14.98 15.14
CA MET A 260 11.32 15.90 15.04
C MET A 260 11.13 16.69 16.33
N THR A 261 10.47 17.84 16.21
CA THR A 261 10.05 18.66 17.33
C THR A 261 8.52 18.78 17.38
N THR A 262 7.97 19.23 18.50
CA THR A 262 6.53 19.48 18.62
C THR A 262 6.01 20.55 17.64
N ARG A 263 6.90 21.39 17.11
CA ARG A 263 6.57 22.40 16.09
C ARG A 263 6.30 21.78 14.71
N ASP A 264 6.74 20.55 14.49
CA ASP A 264 6.50 19.84 13.22
C ASP A 264 5.13 19.16 13.18
N LEU A 265 4.47 19.00 14.35
CA LEU A 265 3.19 18.29 14.47
C LEU A 265 2.06 18.87 13.62
N PRO A 266 1.85 20.20 13.53
CA PRO A 266 0.78 20.73 12.69
C PRO A 266 0.94 20.33 11.22
N LYS A 267 2.19 20.29 10.71
CA LYS A 267 2.47 19.88 9.33
C LYS A 267 2.25 18.38 9.13
N VAL A 268 2.65 17.56 10.09
CA VAL A 268 2.41 16.11 10.09
C VAL A 268 0.91 15.80 10.06
N LEU A 269 0.16 16.42 10.96
CA LEU A 269 -1.28 16.22 11.08
C LEU A 269 -2.01 16.66 9.82
N MET A 270 -1.60 17.79 9.22
CA MET A 270 -2.16 18.26 7.95
C MET A 270 -1.88 17.28 6.80
N GLU A 271 -0.66 16.78 6.67
CA GLU A 271 -0.29 15.82 5.63
C GLU A 271 -1.05 14.49 5.79
N ALA A 272 -1.14 13.99 7.02
CA ALA A 272 -1.93 12.81 7.34
C ALA A 272 -3.43 13.03 7.06
N ALA A 273 -3.99 14.18 7.43
CA ALA A 273 -5.39 14.51 7.18
C ALA A 273 -5.71 14.59 5.69
N MET A 274 -4.86 15.25 4.90
CA MET A 274 -5.05 15.37 3.44
C MET A 274 -5.04 14.01 2.75
N THR A 275 -4.03 13.18 3.05
CA THR A 275 -3.90 11.85 2.46
C THR A 275 -5.06 10.93 2.88
N SER A 276 -5.47 10.98 4.14
CA SER A 276 -6.61 10.21 4.65
C SER A 276 -7.94 10.65 4.04
N SER A 277 -8.12 11.96 3.80
CA SER A 277 -9.34 12.50 3.21
C SER A 277 -9.56 11.98 1.80
N VAL A 278 -8.49 11.91 0.99
CA VAL A 278 -8.55 11.34 -0.36
C VAL A 278 -8.99 9.87 -0.31
N VAL A 279 -8.41 9.08 0.60
CA VAL A 279 -8.75 7.66 0.73
C VAL A 279 -10.19 7.48 1.22
N LEU A 280 -10.61 8.19 2.26
CA LEU A 280 -11.98 8.07 2.80
C LEU A 280 -13.03 8.49 1.77
N LEU A 281 -12.79 9.55 0.99
CA LEU A 281 -13.68 9.95 -0.11
C LEU A 281 -13.82 8.82 -1.14
N LEU A 282 -12.72 8.17 -1.52
CA LEU A 282 -12.75 7.03 -2.43
C LEU A 282 -13.56 5.85 -1.86
N VAL A 283 -13.41 5.55 -0.56
CA VAL A 283 -14.19 4.50 0.12
C VAL A 283 -15.68 4.84 0.10
N GLY A 284 -16.06 6.07 0.45
CA GLY A 284 -17.45 6.52 0.41
C GLY A 284 -18.05 6.38 -1.00
N ALA A 285 -17.34 6.86 -2.03
CA ALA A 285 -17.77 6.71 -3.41
C ALA A 285 -17.87 5.25 -3.85
N ALA A 286 -16.93 4.40 -3.46
CA ALA A 286 -16.95 2.97 -3.74
C ALA A 286 -18.15 2.26 -3.08
N MET A 287 -18.55 2.66 -1.88
CA MET A 287 -19.75 2.12 -1.21
C MET A 287 -21.05 2.51 -1.92
N ALA A 288 -21.13 3.75 -2.40
CA ALA A 288 -22.25 4.20 -3.22
C ALA A 288 -22.31 3.43 -4.56
N PHE A 289 -21.17 3.27 -5.22
CA PHE A 289 -21.02 2.49 -6.45
C PHE A 289 -21.40 1.01 -6.24
N LYS A 290 -20.86 0.35 -5.19
CA LYS A 290 -21.15 -1.03 -4.81
C LYS A 290 -22.65 -1.29 -4.67
N THR A 291 -23.38 -0.34 -4.07
CA THR A 291 -24.82 -0.49 -3.88
C THR A 291 -25.55 -0.56 -5.22
N VAL A 292 -25.22 0.32 -6.17
CA VAL A 292 -25.84 0.29 -7.51
C VAL A 292 -25.42 -0.93 -8.31
N VAL A 293 -24.16 -1.36 -8.20
CA VAL A 293 -23.68 -2.62 -8.78
C VAL A 293 -24.53 -3.79 -8.29
N SER A 294 -24.75 -3.89 -6.97
CA SER A 294 -25.56 -4.94 -6.36
C SER A 294 -27.01 -4.90 -6.85
N LEU A 295 -27.64 -3.72 -6.89
CA LEU A 295 -29.00 -3.56 -7.39
C LEU A 295 -29.14 -3.93 -8.88
N SER A 296 -28.08 -3.77 -9.66
CA SER A 296 -28.07 -4.06 -11.10
C SER A 296 -28.02 -5.55 -11.47
N HIS A 297 -27.80 -6.44 -10.49
CA HIS A 297 -27.54 -7.87 -10.70
C HIS A 297 -26.30 -8.14 -11.58
N ALA A 298 -25.42 -7.14 -11.72
CA ALA A 298 -24.18 -7.27 -12.48
C ALA A 298 -23.24 -8.36 -11.91
N PRO A 299 -23.08 -8.51 -10.58
CA PRO A 299 -22.26 -9.59 -10.03
C PRO A 299 -22.73 -10.99 -10.47
N GLU A 300 -24.03 -11.25 -10.45
CA GLU A 300 -24.63 -12.53 -10.83
C GLU A 300 -24.46 -12.81 -12.32
N ILE A 301 -24.67 -11.79 -13.17
CA ILE A 301 -24.46 -11.91 -14.63
C ILE A 301 -22.98 -12.17 -14.94
N LEU A 302 -22.06 -11.45 -14.29
CA LEU A 302 -20.62 -11.65 -14.44
C LEU A 302 -20.19 -13.04 -13.96
N ALA A 303 -20.72 -13.50 -12.82
CA ALA A 303 -20.45 -14.82 -12.29
C ALA A 303 -20.92 -15.92 -13.24
N ALA A 304 -22.14 -15.82 -13.77
CA ALA A 304 -22.66 -16.77 -14.75
C ALA A 304 -21.81 -16.82 -16.03
N TRP A 305 -21.35 -15.67 -16.51
CA TRP A 305 -20.46 -15.60 -17.68
C TRP A 305 -19.11 -16.25 -17.40
N ILE A 306 -18.49 -15.94 -16.26
CA ILE A 306 -17.21 -16.55 -15.85
C ILE A 306 -17.34 -18.06 -15.69
N LEU A 307 -18.40 -18.54 -15.04
CA LEU A 307 -18.66 -19.98 -14.85
C LEU A 307 -18.94 -20.72 -16.16
N SER A 308 -19.44 -20.03 -17.18
CA SER A 308 -19.59 -20.61 -18.52
C SER A 308 -18.25 -20.91 -19.23
N LEU A 309 -17.16 -20.25 -18.80
CA LEU A 309 -15.82 -20.50 -19.35
C LEU A 309 -15.17 -21.73 -18.72
N SER A 310 -15.34 -21.92 -17.41
CA SER A 310 -14.76 -23.05 -16.67
C SER A 310 -15.37 -23.18 -15.28
N GLU A 311 -15.53 -24.43 -14.81
CA GLU A 311 -15.89 -24.73 -13.42
C GLU A 311 -14.65 -25.00 -12.54
N ASN A 312 -13.46 -25.18 -13.15
CA ASN A 312 -12.22 -25.43 -12.41
C ASN A 312 -11.77 -24.15 -11.65
N PRO A 313 -11.68 -24.18 -10.31
CA PRO A 313 -11.31 -23.01 -9.52
C PRO A 313 -9.97 -22.37 -9.90
N LEU A 314 -8.98 -23.17 -10.30
CA LEU A 314 -7.65 -22.67 -10.69
C LEU A 314 -7.70 -21.91 -12.02
N ILE A 315 -8.50 -22.38 -12.97
CA ILE A 315 -8.70 -21.70 -14.26
C ILE A 315 -9.43 -20.39 -14.03
N LEU A 316 -10.47 -20.40 -13.18
CA LEU A 316 -11.20 -19.18 -12.83
C LEU A 316 -10.30 -18.14 -12.17
N LEU A 317 -9.50 -18.54 -11.17
CA LEU A 317 -8.54 -17.66 -10.52
C LEU A 317 -7.50 -17.11 -11.52
N PHE A 318 -7.04 -17.94 -12.46
CA PHE A 318 -6.12 -17.49 -13.50
C PHE A 318 -6.75 -16.43 -14.43
N LEU A 319 -8.00 -16.64 -14.88
CA LEU A 319 -8.73 -15.68 -15.70
C LEU A 319 -8.98 -14.36 -14.96
N ILE A 320 -9.34 -14.43 -13.67
CA ILE A 320 -9.50 -13.25 -12.82
C ILE A 320 -8.17 -12.52 -12.67
N ASN A 321 -7.06 -13.22 -12.45
CA ASN A 321 -5.73 -12.60 -12.37
C ASN A 321 -5.34 -11.92 -13.69
N LEU A 322 -5.64 -12.53 -14.83
CA LEU A 322 -5.39 -11.92 -16.14
C LEU A 322 -6.22 -10.65 -16.35
N LEU A 323 -7.50 -10.68 -15.97
CA LEU A 323 -8.37 -9.52 -15.99
C LEU A 323 -7.83 -8.40 -15.11
N LEU A 324 -7.50 -8.71 -13.84
CA LEU A 324 -6.95 -7.75 -12.89
C LEU A 324 -5.59 -7.20 -13.35
N PHE A 325 -4.77 -8.02 -14.01
CA PHE A 325 -3.51 -7.59 -14.60
C PHE A 325 -3.74 -6.56 -15.71
N VAL A 326 -4.64 -6.84 -16.65
CA VAL A 326 -4.98 -5.90 -17.73
C VAL A 326 -5.59 -4.62 -17.18
N VAL A 327 -6.52 -4.72 -16.23
CA VAL A 327 -7.14 -3.55 -15.58
C VAL A 327 -6.08 -2.72 -14.84
N GLY A 328 -5.15 -3.37 -14.15
CA GLY A 328 -4.06 -2.69 -13.42
C GLY A 328 -3.01 -2.03 -14.31
N MET A 329 -3.02 -2.26 -15.62
CA MET A 329 -2.16 -1.53 -16.56
C MET A 329 -2.72 -0.16 -16.94
N PHE A 330 -4.01 0.11 -16.65
CA PHE A 330 -4.61 1.42 -16.88
C PHE A 330 -4.40 2.32 -15.64
N PRO A 331 -4.06 3.61 -15.85
CA PRO A 331 -3.74 4.57 -14.77
C PRO A 331 -4.94 5.02 -13.95
#